data_AF-A0A9X7BH39-F1
#
_entry.id   AF-A0A9X7BH39-F1
#
_cell.length_a   1.000
_cell.length_b   1.000
_cell.length_c   1.000
_cell.angle_alpha   90.00
_cell.angle_beta   90.00
_cell.angle_gamma   90.00
#
_symmetry.space_group_name_H-M   'P 1'
#
loop_
_entity.id
_entity.type
_entity.pdbx_description
1 polymer ?
#
loop_
_entity_poly.entity_id
_entity_poly.type
_entity_poly.pdbx_seq_one_letter_code
_entity_poly.pdbx_strand_id
1 'polypeptide(L)'
;MTLNPRQLDLFAQPIIDIYTALEAELFTLIVKRLITKQNIEKDNVLKWQMEKMNELHVLDKEMIQRISRISGVSIKKLYQILNDVGISSIQDMSIWIEDLERNGAILSTVAEVANVIDRVLSTYFAQAESVYNLINQTMLLSSKQIYTDILNETVASVLAGFKTHKQALAEVARKYAAHGVPALIDKAGRKWSTEAYVSVVTKSTVNNVYNHIEDERMQEYGIDLVRVSQHLGARHTCSLIQGRVISMLSVEETKAKYGTKYLSIYAPALKYGEGSGVFGVNCRHRRFPFVEGLNTALEREEMVNQIENKRIYDLTQEQRRLERRVRAAKRRLISSENLGDEQMIQRNKQLVRDCQKAVREFVREHDLTRQYNREKIYV
;
A
#
# COMPACT_ATOMS: atom_id res chain seq x y z
N MET A 1 -15.10 16.16 3.03
CA MET A 1 -14.38 16.11 1.73
C MET A 1 -14.50 14.67 1.25
N THR A 2 -15.37 14.37 0.29
CA THR A 2 -15.78 13.00 -0.08
C THR A 2 -14.62 12.13 -0.62
N LEU A 3 -14.25 11.08 0.12
CA LEU A 3 -13.18 10.05 -0.08
C LEU A 3 -13.07 9.40 -1.48
N ASN A 4 -12.64 10.12 -2.52
CA ASN A 4 -12.61 9.60 -3.89
C ASN A 4 -11.38 8.68 -4.13
N PRO A 5 -11.34 7.89 -5.22
CA PRO A 5 -10.23 6.97 -5.48
C PRO A 5 -8.84 7.62 -5.54
N ARG A 6 -8.77 8.93 -5.84
CA ARG A 6 -7.51 9.70 -5.83
C ARG A 6 -7.14 10.16 -4.42
N GLN A 7 -8.12 10.39 -3.54
CA GLN A 7 -7.88 10.78 -2.16
C GLN A 7 -7.32 9.64 -1.30
N LEU A 8 -7.67 8.38 -1.55
CA LEU A 8 -7.03 7.23 -0.89
C LEU A 8 -5.52 7.18 -1.11
N ASP A 9 -5.07 7.50 -2.33
CA ASP A 9 -3.65 7.59 -2.64
C ASP A 9 -3.00 8.77 -1.88
N LEU A 10 -3.71 9.89 -1.71
CA LEU A 10 -3.23 11.06 -0.94
C LEU A 10 -3.14 10.79 0.57
N PHE A 11 -4.09 10.06 1.17
CA PHE A 11 -4.06 9.73 2.59
C PHE A 11 -2.87 8.85 2.96
N ALA A 12 -2.50 7.91 2.08
CA ALA A 12 -1.40 7.01 2.34
C ALA A 12 -0.01 7.65 2.13
N GLN A 13 0.08 8.67 1.28
CA GLN A 13 1.36 9.23 0.84
C GLN A 13 2.25 9.73 1.99
N PRO A 14 1.75 10.51 2.99
CA PRO A 14 2.60 10.97 4.09
C PRO A 14 3.22 9.81 4.89
N ILE A 15 2.50 8.72 5.10
CA ILE A 15 3.04 7.56 5.83
C ILE A 15 4.04 6.79 4.98
N ILE A 16 3.78 6.64 3.68
CA ILE A 16 4.73 6.06 2.72
C ILE A 16 6.04 6.85 2.72
N ASP A 17 5.98 8.18 2.69
CA ASP A 17 7.16 9.06 2.69
C ASP A 17 7.98 8.89 3.98
N ILE A 18 7.31 8.83 5.14
CA ILE A 18 7.95 8.59 6.44
C ILE A 18 8.72 7.26 6.45
N TYR A 19 8.09 6.18 5.96
CA TYR A 19 8.70 4.85 5.98
C TYR A 19 9.79 4.66 4.91
N THR A 20 9.67 5.30 3.76
CA THR A 20 10.72 5.28 2.74
C THR A 20 11.93 6.10 3.15
N ALA A 21 11.74 7.22 3.88
CA ALA A 21 12.83 7.95 4.52
C ALA A 21 13.53 7.09 5.59
N LEU A 22 12.76 6.35 6.42
CA LEU A 22 13.33 5.40 7.38
C LEU A 22 14.16 4.32 6.70
N GLU A 23 13.66 3.72 5.61
CA GLU A 23 14.41 2.74 4.81
C GLU A 23 15.77 3.29 4.36
N ALA A 24 15.81 4.52 3.85
CA ALA A 24 17.04 5.19 3.44
C ALA A 24 17.98 5.50 4.64
N GLU A 25 17.44 5.93 5.78
CA GLU A 25 18.21 6.15 7.01
C GLU A 25 18.86 4.85 7.52
N LEU A 26 18.10 3.75 7.58
CA LEU A 26 18.60 2.44 8.01
C LEU A 26 19.71 1.95 7.08
N PHE A 27 19.51 2.07 5.77
CA PHE A 27 20.52 1.68 4.80
C PHE A 27 21.79 2.54 4.91
N THR A 28 21.63 3.83 5.15
CA THR A 28 22.76 4.75 5.38
C THR A 28 23.56 4.37 6.62
N LEU A 29 22.90 3.97 7.72
CA LEU A 29 23.57 3.49 8.93
C LEU A 29 24.41 2.24 8.66
N ILE A 30 23.85 1.28 7.92
CA ILE A 30 24.54 0.05 7.50
C ILE A 30 25.81 0.38 6.72
N VAL A 31 25.71 1.19 5.67
CA VAL A 31 26.85 1.50 4.79
C VAL A 31 27.92 2.31 5.52
N LYS A 32 27.53 3.35 6.28
CA LYS A 32 28.47 4.16 7.05
C LYS A 32 29.31 3.32 8.03
N ARG A 33 28.70 2.30 8.62
CA ARG A 33 29.37 1.41 9.58
C ARG A 33 30.41 0.50 8.91
N LEU A 34 30.15 0.07 7.68
CA LEU A 34 31.05 -0.82 6.93
C LEU A 34 32.23 -0.07 6.29
N ILE A 35 32.10 1.23 6.00
CA ILE A 35 33.19 2.04 5.47
C ILE A 35 34.33 2.14 6.50
N THR A 36 35.56 1.96 6.04
CA THR A 36 36.77 2.07 6.85
C THR A 36 37.87 2.85 6.12
N LYS A 37 38.74 3.52 6.89
CA LYS A 37 39.97 4.16 6.39
C LYS A 37 41.16 3.21 6.34
N GLN A 38 41.05 2.04 6.97
CA GLN A 38 42.10 1.03 6.96
C GLN A 38 42.29 0.48 5.53
N ASN A 39 43.53 0.13 5.18
CA ASN A 39 43.79 -0.62 3.95
C ASN A 39 43.44 -2.09 4.19
N ILE A 40 42.38 -2.57 3.53
CA ILE A 40 41.88 -3.94 3.70
C ILE A 40 42.27 -4.78 2.49
N GLU A 41 43.01 -5.84 2.76
CA GLU A 41 43.56 -6.81 1.81
C GLU A 41 43.25 -8.24 2.26
N LYS A 42 43.70 -9.25 1.49
CA LYS A 42 43.37 -10.66 1.76
C LYS A 42 43.84 -11.16 3.12
N ASP A 43 44.96 -10.62 3.61
CA ASP A 43 45.60 -11.00 4.86
C ASP A 43 44.87 -10.47 6.10
N ASN A 44 44.12 -9.38 5.99
CA ASN A 44 43.45 -8.72 7.12
C ASN A 44 41.92 -8.60 7.01
N VAL A 45 41.32 -9.02 5.88
CA VAL A 45 39.86 -8.91 5.66
C VAL A 45 39.01 -9.69 6.66
N LEU A 46 39.49 -10.83 7.16
CA LEU A 46 38.80 -11.61 8.20
C LEU A 46 38.82 -10.89 9.55
N LYS A 47 39.91 -10.18 9.88
CA LYS A 47 39.98 -9.36 11.09
C LYS A 47 38.99 -8.19 10.99
N TRP A 48 38.95 -7.51 9.85
CA TRP A 48 37.95 -6.48 9.58
C TRP A 48 36.52 -7.02 9.71
N GLN A 49 36.25 -8.23 9.21
CA GLN A 49 34.95 -8.88 9.36
C GLN A 49 34.56 -9.04 10.83
N MET A 50 35.47 -9.54 11.67
CA MET A 50 35.23 -9.70 13.11
C MET A 50 34.98 -8.36 13.79
N GLU A 51 35.78 -7.32 13.48
CA GLU A 51 35.58 -5.97 13.99
C GLU A 51 34.17 -5.44 13.66
N LYS A 52 33.73 -5.61 12.40
CA LYS A 52 32.39 -5.19 11.95
C LYS A 52 31.26 -6.04 12.53
N MET A 53 31.47 -7.33 12.78
CA MET A 53 30.49 -8.12 13.51
C MET A 53 30.31 -7.65 14.96
N ASN A 54 31.39 -7.24 15.63
CA ASN A 54 31.32 -6.71 17.00
C ASN A 54 30.57 -5.36 17.08
N GLU A 55 30.57 -4.58 15.99
CA GLU A 55 29.80 -3.33 15.89
C GLU A 55 28.28 -3.55 15.73
N LEU A 56 27.81 -4.78 15.49
CA LEU A 56 26.40 -5.07 15.20
C LEU A 56 25.46 -4.67 16.34
N HIS A 57 25.88 -4.80 17.61
CA HIS A 57 25.06 -4.40 18.75
C HIS A 57 24.86 -2.87 18.83
N VAL A 58 25.87 -2.10 18.43
CA VAL A 58 25.76 -0.64 18.36
C VAL A 58 24.85 -0.23 17.21
N LEU A 59 25.01 -0.87 16.04
CA LEU A 59 24.13 -0.66 14.89
C LEU A 59 22.67 -0.99 15.23
N ASP A 60 22.42 -2.09 15.95
CA ASP A 60 21.09 -2.47 16.40
C ASP A 60 20.42 -1.38 17.25
N LYS A 61 21.15 -0.82 18.23
CA LYS A 61 20.65 0.27 19.07
C LYS A 61 20.30 1.52 18.25
N GLU A 62 21.14 1.90 17.30
CA GLU A 62 20.88 3.05 16.43
C GLU A 62 19.65 2.82 15.54
N MET A 63 19.51 1.63 14.95
CA MET A 63 18.35 1.27 14.13
C MET A 63 17.06 1.28 14.94
N ILE A 64 17.06 0.71 16.15
CA ILE A 64 15.91 0.75 17.07
C ILE A 64 15.50 2.19 17.38
N GLN A 65 16.46 3.09 17.63
CA GLN A 65 16.17 4.51 17.88
C GLN A 65 15.52 5.19 16.67
N ARG A 66 16.02 4.94 15.44
CA ARG A 66 15.42 5.50 14.22
C ARG A 66 14.00 4.98 14.00
N ILE A 67 13.81 3.66 14.14
CA ILE A 67 12.51 3.00 13.97
C ILE A 67 11.51 3.51 15.03
N SER A 68 11.91 3.61 16.29
CA SER A 68 11.03 4.08 17.38
C SER A 68 10.56 5.52 17.15
N ARG A 69 11.47 6.43 16.75
CA ARG A 69 11.13 7.81 16.39
C ARG A 69 10.08 7.85 15.27
N ILE A 70 10.30 7.07 14.22
CA ILE A 70 9.42 7.03 13.06
C ILE A 70 8.07 6.41 13.39
N SER A 71 8.05 5.35 14.20
CA SER A 71 6.83 4.70 14.68
C SER A 71 5.93 5.68 15.43
N GLY A 72 6.48 6.52 16.30
CA GLY A 72 5.68 7.52 17.02
C GLY A 72 5.04 8.56 16.09
N VAL A 73 5.78 9.01 15.07
CA VAL A 73 5.28 9.98 14.08
C VAL A 73 4.24 9.35 13.16
N SER A 74 4.48 8.13 12.66
CA SER A 74 3.58 7.44 11.74
C SER A 74 2.24 7.09 12.40
N ILE A 75 2.26 6.63 13.65
CA ILE A 75 1.06 6.31 14.43
C ILE A 75 0.23 7.57 14.70
N LYS A 76 0.86 8.68 15.11
CA LYS A 76 0.14 9.96 15.28
C LYS A 76 -0.48 10.44 13.97
N LYS A 77 0.25 10.31 12.86
CA LYS A 77 -0.25 10.72 11.54
C LYS A 77 -1.40 9.84 11.07
N LEU A 78 -1.33 8.54 11.32
CA LEU A 78 -2.40 7.59 11.02
C LEU A 78 -3.66 7.94 11.81
N TYR A 79 -3.55 8.20 13.11
CA TYR A 79 -4.69 8.59 13.93
C TYR A 79 -5.41 9.82 13.35
N GLN A 80 -4.65 10.86 12.98
CA GLN A 80 -5.21 12.06 12.34
C GLN A 80 -5.96 11.72 11.04
N ILE A 81 -5.34 10.92 10.16
CA ILE A 81 -5.97 10.50 8.89
C ILE A 81 -7.27 9.75 9.16
N LEU A 82 -7.27 8.78 10.09
CA LEU A 82 -8.45 7.99 10.38
C LEU A 82 -9.56 8.83 11.01
N ASN A 83 -9.21 9.77 11.90
CA ASN A 83 -10.15 10.70 12.50
C ASN A 83 -10.81 11.61 11.45
N ASP A 84 -10.01 12.22 10.56
CA ASP A 84 -10.51 13.06 9.47
C ASP A 84 -11.45 12.28 8.53
N VAL A 85 -11.08 11.03 8.22
CA VAL A 85 -11.89 10.11 7.43
C VAL A 85 -13.19 9.76 8.14
N GLY A 86 -13.14 9.48 9.44
CA GLY A 86 -14.31 9.15 10.24
C GLY A 86 -15.32 10.30 10.30
N ILE A 87 -14.83 11.52 10.56
CA ILE A 87 -15.66 12.73 10.56
C ILE A 87 -16.29 12.95 9.18
N SER A 88 -15.50 12.84 8.10
CA SER A 88 -16.04 13.02 6.75
C SER A 88 -17.05 11.93 6.36
N SER A 89 -16.86 10.70 6.82
CA SER A 89 -17.81 9.60 6.56
C SER A 89 -19.18 9.87 7.19
N ILE A 90 -19.21 10.37 8.42
CA ILE A 90 -20.46 10.74 9.10
C ILE A 90 -21.13 11.92 8.44
N GLN A 91 -20.36 12.94 8.04
CA GLN A 91 -20.91 14.08 7.30
C GLN A 91 -21.54 13.63 5.99
N ASP A 92 -20.82 12.80 5.21
CA ASP A 92 -21.32 12.25 3.95
C ASP A 92 -22.61 11.45 4.19
N MET A 93 -22.65 10.57 5.20
CA MET A 93 -23.85 9.81 5.56
C MET A 93 -25.02 10.68 6.03
N SER A 94 -24.75 11.74 6.80
CA SER A 94 -25.79 12.64 7.30
C SER A 94 -26.47 13.40 6.16
N ILE A 95 -25.68 13.87 5.17
CA ILE A 95 -26.21 14.48 3.96
C ILE A 95 -27.10 13.50 3.19
N TRP A 96 -26.68 12.23 3.08
CA TRP A 96 -27.49 11.18 2.45
C TRP A 96 -28.81 10.94 3.18
N ILE A 97 -28.78 10.85 4.51
CA ILE A 97 -29.98 10.65 5.32
C ILE A 97 -30.94 11.83 5.17
N GLU A 98 -30.44 13.07 5.24
CA GLU A 98 -31.27 14.26 5.02
C GLU A 98 -31.91 14.27 3.63
N ASP A 99 -31.19 13.83 2.60
CA ASP A 99 -31.73 13.70 1.24
C ASP A 99 -32.84 12.63 1.18
N LEU A 100 -32.65 11.48 1.83
CA LEU A 100 -33.68 10.45 1.92
C LEU A 100 -34.95 10.96 2.62
N GLU A 101 -34.80 11.65 3.75
CA GLU A 101 -35.91 12.24 4.49
C GLU A 101 -36.67 13.28 3.66
N ARG A 102 -35.96 14.17 2.94
CA ARG A 102 -36.57 15.14 2.02
C ARG A 102 -37.36 14.47 0.89
N ASN A 103 -36.92 13.30 0.44
CA ASN A 103 -37.61 12.50 -0.57
C ASN A 103 -38.72 11.61 0.02
N GLY A 104 -39.05 11.75 1.31
CA GLY A 104 -40.19 11.09 1.95
C GLY A 104 -39.85 9.83 2.74
N ALA A 105 -38.58 9.55 3.00
CA ALA A 105 -38.18 8.48 3.92
C ALA A 105 -38.58 8.85 5.35
N ILE A 106 -39.23 7.92 6.07
CA ILE A 106 -39.42 8.04 7.51
C ILE A 106 -38.30 7.26 8.18
N LEU A 107 -37.20 7.95 8.47
CA LEU A 107 -36.00 7.38 9.07
C LEU A 107 -35.98 7.72 10.56
N SER A 108 -36.48 6.80 11.38
CA SER A 108 -36.31 6.88 12.84
C SER A 108 -35.04 6.13 13.22
N THR A 109 -34.21 6.72 14.09
CA THR A 109 -33.06 6.01 14.66
C THR A 109 -33.56 4.79 15.44
N VAL A 110 -33.16 3.58 15.03
CA VAL A 110 -33.50 2.34 15.72
C VAL A 110 -32.57 2.04 16.92
N ALA A 111 -31.53 2.86 17.14
CA ALA A 111 -30.63 2.78 18.28
C ALA A 111 -30.00 4.14 18.64
N GLU A 112 -29.79 4.41 19.93
CA GLU A 112 -28.83 5.42 20.40
C GLU A 112 -27.42 4.80 20.40
N VAL A 113 -26.56 5.21 19.47
CA VAL A 113 -25.17 4.74 19.45
C VAL A 113 -24.25 5.84 19.94
N ALA A 114 -23.74 5.68 21.16
CA ALA A 114 -22.64 6.49 21.69
C ALA A 114 -21.42 6.43 20.75
N ASN A 115 -20.73 7.57 20.56
CA ASN A 115 -19.52 7.80 19.76
C ASN A 115 -19.05 6.62 18.88
N VAL A 116 -19.81 6.28 17.83
CA VAL A 116 -19.44 5.26 16.81
C VAL A 116 -18.02 5.49 16.32
N ILE A 117 -17.68 6.76 16.08
CA ILE A 117 -16.34 7.20 15.69
C ILE A 117 -15.30 6.63 16.65
N ASP A 118 -15.41 6.91 17.94
CA ASP A 118 -14.37 6.55 18.91
C ASP A 118 -14.19 5.03 18.99
N ARG A 119 -15.28 4.26 18.96
CA ARG A 119 -15.21 2.79 18.97
C ARG A 119 -14.54 2.27 17.71
N VAL A 120 -15.03 2.68 16.53
CA VAL A 120 -14.52 2.20 15.23
C VAL A 120 -13.06 2.61 15.04
N LEU A 121 -12.73 3.87 15.33
CA LEU A 121 -11.36 4.36 15.26
C LEU A 121 -10.45 3.58 16.21
N SER A 122 -10.85 3.36 17.46
CA SER A 122 -10.02 2.64 18.43
C SER A 122 -9.70 1.20 17.97
N THR A 123 -10.69 0.47 17.44
CA THR A 123 -10.49 -0.89 16.94
C THR A 123 -9.53 -0.93 15.75
N TYR A 124 -9.77 -0.13 14.71
CA TYR A 124 -8.93 -0.15 13.51
C TYR A 124 -7.55 0.47 13.73
N PHE A 125 -7.45 1.43 14.64
CA PHE A 125 -6.18 1.99 15.05
C PHE A 125 -5.32 0.96 15.77
N ALA A 126 -5.87 0.22 16.74
CA ALA A 126 -5.14 -0.86 17.42
C ALA A 126 -4.70 -1.97 16.44
N GLN A 127 -5.57 -2.34 15.49
CA GLN A 127 -5.22 -3.29 14.45
C GLN A 127 -4.08 -2.76 13.57
N ALA A 128 -4.16 -1.50 13.14
CA ALA A 128 -3.13 -0.90 12.32
C ALA A 128 -1.80 -0.78 13.08
N GLU A 129 -1.82 -0.36 14.34
CA GLU A 129 -0.64 -0.30 15.21
C GLU A 129 0.07 -1.65 15.28
N SER A 130 -0.67 -2.75 15.45
CA SER A 130 -0.11 -4.11 15.39
C SER A 130 0.61 -4.39 14.06
N VAL A 131 0.00 -4.00 12.93
CA VAL A 131 0.61 -4.18 11.60
C VAL A 131 1.84 -3.29 11.41
N TYR A 132 1.82 -2.04 11.89
CA TYR A 132 2.98 -1.15 11.83
C TYR A 132 4.12 -1.64 12.72
N ASN A 133 3.82 -2.24 13.88
CA ASN A 133 4.81 -2.90 14.71
C ASN A 133 5.45 -4.10 14.00
N LEU A 134 4.66 -4.90 13.26
CA LEU A 134 5.21 -5.96 12.42
C LEU A 134 6.12 -5.41 11.31
N ILE A 135 5.75 -4.29 10.67
CA ILE A 135 6.58 -3.61 9.68
C ILE A 135 7.91 -3.19 10.31
N ASN A 136 7.85 -2.53 11.47
CA ASN A 136 9.02 -2.06 12.21
C ASN A 136 9.97 -3.22 12.57
N GLN A 137 9.42 -4.34 13.08
CA GLN A 137 10.19 -5.55 13.39
C GLN A 137 10.82 -6.17 12.15
N THR A 138 10.05 -6.27 11.06
CA THR A 138 10.54 -6.85 9.80
C THR A 138 11.67 -6.02 9.21
N MET A 139 11.53 -4.69 9.22
CA MET A 139 12.57 -3.77 8.75
C MET A 139 13.83 -3.90 9.61
N LEU A 140 13.71 -3.96 10.95
CA LEU A 140 14.85 -4.14 11.84
C LEU A 140 15.61 -5.45 11.56
N LEU A 141 14.89 -6.57 11.49
CA LEU A 141 15.49 -7.88 11.22
C LEU A 141 16.13 -7.92 9.83
N SER A 142 15.44 -7.37 8.83
CA SER A 142 15.96 -7.33 7.46
C SER A 142 17.18 -6.43 7.34
N SER A 143 17.22 -5.29 8.02
CA SER A 143 18.39 -4.42 8.05
C SER A 143 19.61 -5.09 8.68
N LYS A 144 19.42 -5.86 9.77
CA LYS A 144 20.51 -6.68 10.36
C LYS A 144 21.02 -7.72 9.36
N GLN A 145 20.11 -8.43 8.70
CA GLN A 145 20.48 -9.43 7.69
C GLN A 145 21.23 -8.78 6.52
N ILE A 146 20.76 -7.63 6.03
CA ILE A 146 21.42 -6.88 4.97
C ILE A 146 22.83 -6.48 5.40
N TYR A 147 23.03 -6.03 6.64
CA TYR A 147 24.36 -5.73 7.15
C TYR A 147 25.30 -6.95 7.11
N THR A 148 24.83 -8.11 7.62
CA THR A 148 25.64 -9.33 7.63
C THR A 148 25.90 -9.86 6.22
N ASP A 149 24.92 -9.74 5.32
CA ASP A 149 25.07 -10.18 3.94
C ASP A 149 26.07 -9.30 3.18
N ILE A 150 25.97 -7.97 3.35
CA ILE A 150 26.94 -7.05 2.74
C ILE A 150 28.35 -7.37 3.22
N LEU A 151 28.49 -7.57 4.53
CA LEU A 151 29.77 -7.91 5.14
C LEU A 151 30.34 -9.21 4.56
N ASN A 152 29.58 -10.30 4.58
CA ASN A 152 30.03 -11.62 4.14
C ASN A 152 30.35 -11.67 2.64
N GLU A 153 29.49 -11.10 1.79
CA GLU A 153 29.73 -11.07 0.34
C GLU A 153 30.94 -10.19 -0.04
N THR A 154 31.18 -9.11 0.73
CA THR A 154 32.38 -8.27 0.56
C THR A 154 33.65 -9.05 0.88
N VAL A 155 33.69 -9.75 2.02
CA VAL A 155 34.81 -10.59 2.43
C VAL A 155 35.10 -11.66 1.39
N ALA A 156 34.08 -12.38 0.94
CA ALA A 156 34.22 -13.41 -0.09
C ALA A 156 34.82 -12.87 -1.39
N SER A 157 34.38 -11.67 -1.81
CA SER A 157 34.88 -11.01 -3.03
C SER A 157 36.36 -10.60 -2.91
N VAL A 158 36.79 -10.15 -1.73
CA VAL A 158 38.20 -9.80 -1.47
C VAL A 158 39.07 -11.05 -1.46
N LEU A 159 38.64 -12.12 -0.77
CA LEU A 159 39.38 -13.39 -0.72
C LEU A 159 39.56 -14.01 -2.11
N ALA A 160 38.54 -13.92 -2.96
CA ALA A 160 38.62 -14.34 -4.36
C ALA A 160 39.71 -13.56 -5.14
N GLY A 161 39.99 -12.30 -4.78
CA GLY A 161 41.12 -11.53 -5.29
C GLY A 161 40.89 -10.80 -6.61
N PHE A 162 39.66 -10.82 -7.14
CA PHE A 162 39.33 -10.10 -8.38
C PHE A 162 39.02 -8.62 -8.15
N LYS A 163 38.78 -8.19 -6.90
CA LYS A 163 38.36 -6.83 -6.53
C LYS A 163 39.06 -6.37 -5.26
N THR A 164 39.38 -5.08 -5.19
CA THR A 164 39.80 -4.45 -3.93
C THR A 164 38.63 -4.42 -2.93
N HIS A 165 38.92 -4.31 -1.64
CA HIS A 165 37.89 -4.19 -0.60
C HIS A 165 36.90 -3.05 -0.88
N LYS A 166 37.40 -1.88 -1.31
CA LYS A 166 36.53 -0.73 -1.65
C LYS A 166 35.60 -1.04 -2.82
N GLN A 167 36.10 -1.68 -3.87
CA GLN A 167 35.28 -2.08 -5.02
C GLN A 167 34.23 -3.13 -4.64
N ALA A 168 34.63 -4.14 -3.87
CA ALA A 168 33.75 -5.19 -3.38
C ALA A 168 32.63 -4.63 -2.49
N LEU A 169 32.96 -3.83 -1.47
CA LEU A 169 31.99 -3.24 -0.56
C LEU A 169 31.00 -2.35 -1.31
N ALA A 170 31.49 -1.50 -2.20
CA ALA A 170 30.64 -0.65 -3.02
C ALA A 170 29.68 -1.49 -3.88
N GLU A 171 30.15 -2.61 -4.45
CA GLU A 171 29.35 -3.52 -5.25
C GLU A 171 28.22 -4.20 -4.51
N VAL A 172 28.56 -4.75 -3.36
CA VAL A 172 27.58 -5.48 -2.58
C VAL A 172 26.59 -4.50 -1.95
N ALA A 173 27.03 -3.38 -1.39
CA ALA A 173 26.13 -2.35 -0.85
C ALA A 173 25.10 -1.89 -1.89
N ARG A 174 25.53 -1.61 -3.12
CA ARG A 174 24.61 -1.31 -4.23
C ARG A 174 23.56 -2.35 -4.49
N LYS A 175 23.98 -3.62 -4.56
CA LYS A 175 23.10 -4.75 -4.83
C LYS A 175 21.95 -4.73 -3.82
N TYR A 176 22.25 -4.49 -2.55
CA TYR A 176 21.24 -4.37 -1.50
C TYR A 176 20.44 -3.07 -1.56
N ALA A 177 21.07 -1.93 -1.84
CA ALA A 177 20.39 -0.64 -2.05
C ALA A 177 19.33 -0.72 -3.16
N ALA A 178 19.62 -1.45 -4.24
CA ALA A 178 18.72 -1.60 -5.38
C ALA A 178 17.44 -2.39 -5.04
N HIS A 179 17.49 -3.25 -4.03
CA HIS A 179 16.35 -4.03 -3.55
C HIS A 179 15.59 -3.31 -2.42
N GLY A 180 16.31 -2.57 -1.58
CA GLY A 180 15.75 -1.88 -0.43
C GLY A 180 15.62 -2.79 0.80
N VAL A 181 15.14 -2.21 1.90
CA VAL A 181 14.77 -2.93 3.11
C VAL A 181 13.31 -3.35 2.99
N PRO A 182 12.98 -4.66 3.00
CA PRO A 182 11.59 -5.09 2.93
C PRO A 182 10.82 -4.78 4.22
N ALA A 183 9.55 -4.41 4.07
CA ALA A 183 8.62 -4.19 5.18
C ALA A 183 7.78 -5.43 5.53
N LEU A 184 7.74 -6.42 4.63
CA LEU A 184 7.12 -7.72 4.87
C LEU A 184 7.88 -8.80 4.10
N ILE A 185 8.06 -9.94 4.76
CA ILE A 185 8.39 -11.20 4.11
C ILE A 185 7.16 -12.10 4.27
N ASP A 186 6.51 -12.45 3.17
CA ASP A 186 5.28 -13.24 3.24
C ASP A 186 5.56 -14.73 3.49
N LYS A 187 4.51 -15.52 3.73
CA LYS A 187 4.61 -16.97 3.98
C LYS A 187 5.26 -17.75 2.82
N ALA A 188 5.26 -17.19 1.61
CA ALA A 188 5.91 -17.78 0.43
C ALA A 188 7.35 -17.27 0.24
N GLY A 189 7.90 -16.52 1.20
CA GLY A 189 9.24 -15.96 1.16
C GLY A 189 9.39 -14.73 0.26
N ARG A 190 8.30 -14.16 -0.26
CA ARG A 190 8.38 -12.98 -1.13
C ARG A 190 8.67 -11.75 -0.28
N LYS A 191 9.64 -10.96 -0.72
CA LYS A 191 10.04 -9.69 -0.09
C LYS A 191 9.21 -8.55 -0.66
N TRP A 192 8.39 -7.94 0.17
CA TRP A 192 7.58 -6.78 -0.19
C TRP A 192 8.33 -5.49 0.17
N SER A 193 8.47 -4.59 -0.81
CA SER A 193 9.13 -3.31 -0.57
C SER A 193 8.34 -2.44 0.41
N THR A 194 9.05 -1.62 1.17
CA THR A 194 8.47 -0.71 2.19
C THR A 194 7.34 0.15 1.63
N GLU A 195 7.58 0.86 0.52
CA GLU A 195 6.55 1.66 -0.19
C GLU A 195 5.26 0.87 -0.47
N ALA A 196 5.41 -0.36 -0.97
CA ALA A 196 4.28 -1.15 -1.47
C ALA A 196 3.42 -1.68 -0.32
N TYR A 197 4.06 -2.23 0.72
CA TYR A 197 3.34 -2.82 1.83
C TYR A 197 2.71 -1.76 2.73
N VAL A 198 3.46 -0.70 3.08
CA VAL A 198 2.92 0.44 3.85
C VAL A 198 1.73 1.08 3.12
N SER A 199 1.83 1.25 1.79
CA SER A 199 0.71 1.75 0.99
C SER A 199 -0.52 0.85 1.09
N VAL A 200 -0.36 -0.47 1.02
CA VAL A 200 -1.47 -1.43 1.06
C VAL A 200 -2.15 -1.40 2.42
N VAL A 201 -1.37 -1.45 3.50
CA VAL A 201 -1.88 -1.42 4.87
C VAL A 201 -2.64 -0.12 5.11
N THR A 202 -2.02 1.04 4.85
CA THR A 202 -2.64 2.35 5.10
C THR A 202 -3.97 2.50 4.38
N LYS A 203 -4.01 2.19 3.07
CA LYS A 203 -5.23 2.32 2.26
C LYS A 203 -6.33 1.38 2.72
N SER A 204 -5.96 0.16 3.11
CA SER A 204 -6.93 -0.82 3.60
C SER A 204 -7.50 -0.40 4.95
N THR A 205 -6.67 0.11 5.87
CA THR A 205 -7.14 0.65 7.15
C THR A 205 -8.10 1.82 6.95
N VAL A 206 -7.76 2.79 6.09
CA VAL A 206 -8.63 3.92 5.77
C VAL A 206 -9.97 3.46 5.18
N ASN A 207 -9.94 2.55 4.20
CA ASN A 207 -11.14 1.99 3.61
C ASN A 207 -12.00 1.26 4.64
N ASN A 208 -11.40 0.47 5.53
CA ASN A 208 -12.13 -0.30 6.52
C ASN A 208 -12.81 0.60 7.55
N VAL A 209 -12.14 1.66 8.01
CA VAL A 209 -12.77 2.67 8.90
C VAL A 209 -13.96 3.32 8.22
N TYR A 210 -13.78 3.79 6.98
CA TYR A 210 -14.86 4.40 6.21
C TYR A 210 -16.05 3.44 6.06
N ASN A 211 -15.77 2.19 5.65
CA ASN A 211 -16.80 1.19 5.44
C ASN A 211 -17.54 0.84 6.73
N HIS A 212 -16.82 0.66 7.83
CA HIS A 212 -17.44 0.26 9.09
C HIS A 212 -18.32 1.36 9.68
N ILE A 213 -17.92 2.63 9.54
CA ILE A 213 -18.77 3.76 9.94
C ILE A 213 -20.05 3.82 9.10
N GLU A 214 -19.95 3.62 7.78
CA GLU A 214 -21.14 3.52 6.92
C GLU A 214 -22.05 2.37 7.35
N ASP A 215 -21.49 1.20 7.67
CA ASP A 215 -22.27 0.02 8.08
C ASP A 215 -23.07 0.28 9.37
N GLU A 216 -22.42 0.87 10.38
CA GLU A 216 -23.06 1.25 11.65
C GLU A 216 -24.16 2.30 11.42
N ARG A 217 -23.87 3.33 10.62
CA ARG A 217 -24.87 4.37 10.29
C ARG A 217 -26.04 3.80 9.51
N MET A 218 -25.82 2.86 8.59
CA MET A 218 -26.93 2.21 7.88
C MET A 218 -27.78 1.36 8.84
N GLN A 219 -27.15 0.63 9.76
CA GLN A 219 -27.85 -0.14 10.79
C GLN A 219 -28.70 0.75 11.71
N GLU A 220 -28.20 1.93 12.10
CA GLU A 220 -28.94 2.92 12.90
C GLU A 220 -30.26 3.37 12.29
N TYR A 221 -30.38 3.33 10.96
CA TYR A 221 -31.61 3.71 10.24
C TYR A 221 -32.33 2.51 9.62
N GLY A 222 -31.92 1.29 9.96
CA GLY A 222 -32.51 0.05 9.42
C GLY A 222 -32.33 -0.11 7.91
N ILE A 223 -31.31 0.55 7.34
CA ILE A 223 -30.97 0.46 5.92
C ILE A 223 -30.07 -0.75 5.71
N ASP A 224 -30.47 -1.65 4.82
CA ASP A 224 -29.77 -2.88 4.52
C ASP A 224 -29.52 -3.08 3.02
N LEU A 225 -29.93 -2.11 2.18
CA LEU A 225 -29.61 -2.07 0.76
C LEU A 225 -28.62 -0.95 0.48
N VAL A 226 -27.67 -1.24 -0.41
CA VAL A 226 -26.70 -0.25 -0.88
C VAL A 226 -26.56 -0.28 -2.38
N ARG A 227 -26.51 0.90 -2.99
CA ARG A 227 -26.05 1.07 -4.36
C ARG A 227 -24.53 1.20 -4.37
N VAL A 228 -23.87 0.36 -5.14
CA VAL A 228 -22.41 0.36 -5.25
C VAL A 228 -21.98 1.35 -6.32
N SER A 229 -20.99 2.20 -6.03
CA SER A 229 -20.36 3.08 -7.03
C SER A 229 -19.82 2.26 -8.22
N GLN A 230 -19.50 2.90 -9.34
CA GLN A 230 -18.90 2.22 -10.49
C GLN A 230 -17.72 2.99 -11.05
N HIS A 231 -16.74 2.26 -11.58
CA HIS A 231 -15.59 2.83 -12.27
C HIS A 231 -14.95 1.78 -13.19
N LEU A 232 -14.34 2.22 -14.30
CA LEU A 232 -13.56 1.31 -15.14
C LEU A 232 -12.32 0.78 -14.40
N GLY A 233 -11.89 -0.43 -14.75
CA GLY A 233 -10.72 -1.07 -14.16
C GLY A 233 -10.97 -1.67 -12.78
N ALA A 234 -12.21 -1.97 -12.42
CA ALA A 234 -12.55 -2.76 -11.23
C ALA A 234 -12.08 -4.21 -11.41
N ARG A 235 -11.54 -4.81 -10.35
CA ARG A 235 -11.22 -6.25 -10.35
C ARG A 235 -12.48 -7.09 -10.53
N HIS A 236 -12.31 -8.34 -10.95
CA HIS A 236 -13.42 -9.25 -11.26
C HIS A 236 -14.50 -9.31 -10.16
N THR A 237 -14.12 -9.57 -8.90
CA THR A 237 -15.07 -9.64 -7.77
C THR A 237 -15.90 -8.36 -7.61
N CYS A 238 -15.28 -7.19 -7.70
CA CYS A 238 -15.96 -5.89 -7.63
C CYS A 238 -16.84 -5.61 -8.86
N SER A 239 -16.40 -6.07 -10.04
CA SER A 239 -17.13 -5.85 -11.30
C SER A 239 -18.50 -6.53 -11.34
N LEU A 240 -18.72 -7.54 -10.49
CA LEU A 240 -20.01 -8.24 -10.37
C LEU A 240 -21.12 -7.37 -9.77
N ILE A 241 -20.76 -6.37 -8.95
CA ILE A 241 -21.70 -5.58 -8.17
C ILE A 241 -21.65 -4.08 -8.47
N GLN A 242 -20.63 -3.59 -9.18
CA GLN A 242 -20.51 -2.17 -9.49
C GLN A 242 -21.77 -1.65 -10.21
N GLY A 243 -22.29 -0.51 -9.75
CA GLY A 243 -23.51 0.10 -10.26
C GLY A 243 -24.82 -0.59 -9.83
N ARG A 244 -24.75 -1.74 -9.14
CA ARG A 244 -25.94 -2.48 -8.69
C ARG A 244 -26.34 -2.10 -7.28
N VAL A 245 -27.61 -2.34 -6.97
CA VAL A 245 -28.10 -2.41 -5.60
C VAL A 245 -27.86 -3.82 -5.07
N ILE A 246 -27.25 -3.92 -3.90
CA ILE A 246 -26.99 -5.18 -3.20
C ILE A 246 -27.53 -5.11 -1.77
N SER A 247 -27.80 -6.28 -1.20
CA SER A 247 -28.19 -6.44 0.20
C SER A 247 -26.96 -6.62 1.08
N MET A 248 -26.93 -5.94 2.22
CA MET A 248 -25.91 -6.04 3.26
C MET A 248 -26.21 -7.16 4.27
N LEU A 249 -27.37 -7.82 4.16
CA LEU A 249 -27.75 -8.97 5.00
C LEU A 249 -27.10 -10.27 4.53
N SER A 250 -27.16 -11.32 5.37
CA SER A 250 -26.77 -12.68 4.97
C SER A 250 -27.55 -13.16 3.74
N VAL A 251 -27.09 -14.25 3.11
CA VAL A 251 -27.74 -14.81 1.92
C VAL A 251 -29.17 -15.26 2.25
N GLU A 252 -29.34 -15.88 3.41
CA GLU A 252 -30.60 -16.40 3.93
C GLU A 252 -31.59 -15.27 4.23
N GLU A 253 -31.15 -14.24 4.98
CA GLU A 253 -31.98 -13.08 5.31
C GLU A 253 -32.35 -12.27 4.07
N THR A 254 -31.41 -12.10 3.13
CA THR A 254 -31.69 -11.45 1.84
C THR A 254 -32.77 -12.18 1.08
N LYS A 255 -32.68 -13.52 1.02
CA LYS A 255 -33.69 -14.34 0.35
C LYS A 255 -35.06 -14.26 1.05
N ALA A 256 -35.08 -14.20 2.38
CA ALA A 256 -36.32 -14.07 3.14
C ALA A 256 -36.99 -12.70 2.95
N LYS A 257 -36.21 -11.61 2.97
CA LYS A 257 -36.73 -10.24 2.89
C LYS A 257 -37.00 -9.77 1.45
N TYR A 258 -36.12 -10.11 0.52
CA TYR A 258 -36.11 -9.58 -0.85
C TYR A 258 -36.25 -10.63 -1.96
N GLY A 259 -36.37 -11.92 -1.60
CA GLY A 259 -36.41 -13.00 -2.58
C GLY A 259 -35.13 -13.06 -3.42
N THR A 260 -35.26 -12.98 -4.74
CA THR A 260 -34.13 -12.99 -5.69
C THR A 260 -33.83 -11.62 -6.29
N LYS A 261 -34.47 -10.55 -5.79
CA LYS A 261 -34.35 -9.20 -6.34
C LYS A 261 -32.95 -8.61 -6.18
N TYR A 262 -32.31 -8.84 -5.02
CA TYR A 262 -31.00 -8.32 -4.69
C TYR A 262 -29.99 -9.44 -4.38
N LEU A 263 -28.74 -9.22 -4.78
CA LEU A 263 -27.63 -10.09 -4.41
C LEU A 263 -27.15 -9.71 -3.00
N SER A 264 -26.95 -10.69 -2.12
CA SER A 264 -26.29 -10.46 -0.83
C SER A 264 -24.79 -10.19 -1.00
N ILE A 265 -24.24 -9.27 -0.21
CA ILE A 265 -22.80 -9.01 -0.12
C ILE A 265 -22.00 -10.26 0.29
N TYR A 266 -22.62 -11.17 1.04
CA TYR A 266 -22.03 -12.43 1.49
C TYR A 266 -22.13 -13.56 0.46
N ALA A 267 -22.60 -13.27 -0.76
CA ALA A 267 -22.58 -14.24 -1.84
C ALA A 267 -21.14 -14.73 -2.10
N PRO A 268 -20.89 -16.06 -2.22
CA PRO A 268 -19.53 -16.61 -2.31
C PRO A 268 -18.67 -16.01 -3.43
N ALA A 269 -19.27 -15.62 -4.55
CA ALA A 269 -18.57 -15.00 -5.67
C ALA A 269 -17.95 -13.62 -5.33
N LEU A 270 -18.47 -12.94 -4.30
CA LEU A 270 -18.01 -11.61 -3.89
C LEU A 270 -16.85 -11.66 -2.90
N LYS A 271 -16.69 -12.78 -2.19
CA LYS A 271 -15.60 -13.01 -1.23
C LYS A 271 -15.48 -11.92 -0.16
N TYR A 272 -16.60 -11.33 0.25
CA TYR A 272 -16.60 -10.27 1.25
C TYR A 272 -15.90 -10.72 2.53
N GLY A 273 -15.09 -9.84 3.14
CA GLY A 273 -14.20 -10.16 4.25
C GLY A 273 -12.81 -10.69 3.84
N GLU A 274 -12.62 -11.14 2.60
CA GLU A 274 -11.29 -11.50 2.09
C GLU A 274 -10.57 -10.30 1.47
N GLY A 275 -9.23 -10.28 1.52
CA GLY A 275 -8.44 -9.24 0.85
C GLY A 275 -8.68 -9.14 -0.66
N SER A 276 -9.02 -10.26 -1.32
CA SER A 276 -9.31 -10.34 -2.76
C SER A 276 -10.78 -10.06 -3.12
N GLY A 277 -11.68 -10.05 -2.15
CA GLY A 277 -13.11 -9.85 -2.34
C GLY A 277 -13.57 -8.42 -2.17
N VAL A 278 -14.82 -8.14 -2.52
CA VAL A 278 -15.41 -6.79 -2.59
C VAL A 278 -15.14 -5.98 -1.32
N PHE A 279 -14.90 -4.67 -1.50
CA PHE A 279 -14.48 -3.75 -0.42
C PHE A 279 -13.18 -4.11 0.33
N GLY A 280 -12.48 -5.17 -0.08
CA GLY A 280 -11.15 -5.52 0.42
C GLY A 280 -10.00 -4.66 -0.11
N VAL A 281 -8.79 -5.22 -0.07
CA VAL A 281 -7.52 -4.53 -0.36
C VAL A 281 -7.54 -3.84 -1.73
N ASN A 282 -7.12 -2.57 -1.76
CA ASN A 282 -7.07 -1.71 -2.94
C ASN A 282 -8.43 -1.49 -3.65
N CYS A 283 -9.55 -1.86 -3.04
CA CYS A 283 -10.87 -1.49 -3.54
C CYS A 283 -11.06 0.03 -3.48
N ARG A 284 -11.73 0.58 -4.48
CA ARG A 284 -12.03 2.01 -4.62
C ARG A 284 -13.53 2.29 -4.70
N HIS A 285 -14.34 1.24 -4.50
CA HIS A 285 -15.80 1.35 -4.55
C HIS A 285 -16.31 1.90 -3.23
N ARG A 286 -17.36 2.72 -3.34
CA ARG A 286 -18.17 3.16 -2.21
C ARG A 286 -19.55 2.51 -2.23
N ARG A 287 -20.19 2.54 -1.08
CA ARG A 287 -21.57 2.13 -0.88
C ARG A 287 -22.38 3.40 -0.66
N PHE A 288 -23.56 3.45 -1.25
CA PHE A 288 -24.52 4.52 -1.04
C PHE A 288 -25.78 3.88 -0.48
N PRO A 289 -26.32 4.34 0.66
CA PRO A 289 -27.58 3.87 1.20
C PRO A 289 -28.68 3.87 0.12
N PHE A 290 -29.52 2.85 0.11
CA PHE A 290 -30.58 2.71 -0.88
C PHE A 290 -31.89 2.33 -0.19
N VAL A 291 -32.96 3.06 -0.47
CA VAL A 291 -34.32 2.74 -0.03
C VAL A 291 -35.20 2.51 -1.25
N GLU A 292 -35.87 1.36 -1.30
CA GLU A 292 -36.74 1.02 -2.42
C GLU A 292 -37.86 2.04 -2.58
N GLY A 293 -38.03 2.56 -3.79
CA GLY A 293 -39.09 3.53 -4.12
C GLY A 293 -38.75 4.99 -3.83
N LEU A 294 -37.63 5.27 -3.14
CA LEU A 294 -37.18 6.64 -2.85
C LEU A 294 -35.94 7.02 -3.67
N ASN A 295 -35.03 6.07 -3.89
CA ASN A 295 -33.86 6.27 -4.74
C ASN A 295 -34.01 5.49 -6.04
N THR A 296 -33.49 6.05 -7.12
CA THR A 296 -33.39 5.36 -8.41
C THR A 296 -32.14 4.47 -8.44
N ALA A 297 -32.33 3.22 -8.86
CA ALA A 297 -31.23 2.39 -9.29
C ALA A 297 -30.72 2.92 -10.64
N LEU A 298 -29.46 2.63 -10.97
CA LEU A 298 -28.92 2.96 -12.29
C LEU A 298 -29.62 2.10 -13.35
N GLU A 299 -29.92 2.72 -14.49
CA GLU A 299 -30.41 2.01 -15.66
C GLU A 299 -29.30 1.13 -16.26
N ARG A 300 -29.69 0.11 -17.04
CA ARG A 300 -28.71 -0.83 -17.62
C ARG A 300 -27.69 -0.13 -18.52
N GLU A 301 -28.13 0.89 -19.25
CA GLU A 301 -27.32 1.69 -20.16
C GLU A 301 -26.30 2.57 -19.41
N GLU A 302 -26.58 2.89 -18.15
CA GLU A 302 -25.69 3.65 -17.27
C GLU A 302 -24.65 2.76 -16.59
N MET A 303 -24.81 1.43 -16.65
CA MET A 303 -23.87 0.50 -16.04
C MET A 303 -22.57 0.40 -16.83
N VAL A 304 -21.45 0.33 -16.10
CA VAL A 304 -20.14 0.08 -16.69
C VAL A 304 -20.13 -1.20 -17.53
N ASN A 305 -19.71 -1.08 -18.79
CA ASN A 305 -19.51 -2.20 -19.69
C ASN A 305 -18.44 -3.17 -19.15
N GLN A 306 -18.80 -4.43 -18.94
CA GLN A 306 -17.91 -5.42 -18.32
C GLN A 306 -16.69 -5.79 -19.18
N ILE A 307 -16.85 -5.80 -20.51
CA ILE A 307 -15.76 -6.08 -21.45
C ILE A 307 -14.73 -4.97 -21.36
N GLU A 308 -15.18 -3.72 -21.44
CA GLU A 308 -14.30 -2.56 -21.32
C GLU A 308 -13.68 -2.46 -19.92
N ASN A 309 -14.44 -2.76 -18.86
CA ASN A 309 -13.89 -2.82 -17.50
C ASN A 309 -12.73 -3.81 -17.37
N LYS A 310 -12.90 -5.02 -17.91
CA LYS A 310 -11.85 -6.05 -17.90
C LYS A 310 -10.63 -5.59 -18.70
N ARG A 311 -10.85 -5.05 -19.89
CA ARG A 311 -9.78 -4.48 -20.72
C ARG A 311 -8.99 -3.41 -19.97
N ILE A 312 -9.66 -2.42 -19.38
CA ILE A 312 -9.00 -1.36 -18.60
C ILE A 312 -8.29 -1.91 -17.36
N TYR A 313 -8.86 -2.92 -16.70
CA TYR A 313 -8.21 -3.59 -15.58
C TYR A 313 -6.87 -4.23 -16.00
N ASP A 314 -6.88 -5.02 -17.07
CA ASP A 314 -5.69 -5.71 -17.59
C ASP A 314 -4.62 -4.71 -18.04
N LEU A 315 -5.03 -3.66 -18.77
CA LEU A 315 -4.14 -2.57 -19.19
C LEU A 315 -3.52 -1.84 -17.99
N THR A 316 -4.29 -1.59 -16.93
CA THR A 316 -3.78 -0.95 -15.72
C THR A 316 -2.80 -1.87 -14.96
N GLN A 317 -3.00 -3.19 -14.98
CA GLN A 317 -2.03 -4.13 -14.41
C GLN A 317 -0.71 -4.11 -15.18
N GLU A 318 -0.79 -4.03 -16.50
CA GLU A 318 0.39 -3.96 -17.35
C GLU A 318 1.12 -2.63 -17.19
N GLN A 319 0.41 -1.51 -17.13
CA GLN A 319 1.00 -0.21 -16.77
C GLN A 319 1.77 -0.29 -15.45
N ARG A 320 1.17 -0.89 -14.40
CA ARG A 320 1.84 -1.08 -13.09
C ARG A 320 3.10 -1.94 -13.20
N ARG A 321 3.12 -2.93 -14.11
CA ARG A 321 4.31 -3.75 -14.38
C ARG A 321 5.43 -2.90 -14.99
N LEU A 322 5.11 -2.04 -15.96
CA LEU A 322 6.07 -1.11 -16.56
C LEU A 322 6.57 -0.06 -15.56
N GLU A 323 5.69 0.50 -14.73
CA GLU A 323 6.05 1.43 -13.65
C GLU A 323 7.03 0.79 -12.65
N ARG A 324 6.83 -0.48 -12.27
CA ARG A 324 7.78 -1.25 -11.45
C ARG A 324 9.14 -1.38 -12.13
N ARG A 325 9.19 -1.61 -13.45
CA ARG A 325 10.44 -1.68 -14.22
C ARG A 325 11.18 -0.34 -14.22
N VAL A 326 10.46 0.79 -14.36
CA VAL A 326 11.05 2.13 -14.24
C VAL A 326 11.72 2.31 -12.87
N ARG A 327 11.01 1.99 -11.78
CA ARG A 327 11.59 2.08 -10.42
C ARG A 327 12.83 1.20 -10.27
N ALA A 328 12.78 -0.05 -10.75
CA ALA A 328 13.93 -0.95 -10.73
C ALA A 328 15.12 -0.40 -11.53
N ALA A 329 14.89 0.18 -12.72
CA ALA A 329 15.92 0.81 -13.53
C ALA A 329 16.55 2.03 -12.83
N LYS A 330 15.72 2.89 -12.22
CA LYS A 330 16.23 4.07 -11.47
C LYS A 330 17.06 3.66 -10.25
N ARG A 331 16.64 2.62 -9.53
CA ARG A 331 17.44 2.05 -8.42
C ARG A 331 18.80 1.54 -8.90
N ARG A 332 18.85 0.89 -10.06
CA ARG A 332 20.12 0.46 -10.69
C ARG A 332 21.02 1.63 -11.07
N LEU A 333 20.44 2.70 -11.63
CA LEU A 333 21.17 3.92 -11.99
C LEU A 333 21.86 4.54 -10.78
N ILE A 334 21.11 4.77 -9.70
CA ILE A 334 21.66 5.32 -8.45
C ILE A 334 22.76 4.42 -7.90
N SER A 335 22.50 3.11 -7.92
CA SER A 335 23.51 2.13 -7.58
C SER A 335 24.78 2.38 -8.40
N SER A 336 24.71 2.51 -9.73
CA SER A 336 25.89 2.80 -10.57
C SER A 336 26.56 4.15 -10.33
N GLU A 337 25.78 5.20 -10.06
CA GLU A 337 26.28 6.55 -9.78
C GLU A 337 27.14 6.56 -8.50
N ASN A 338 26.72 5.81 -7.49
CA ASN A 338 27.46 5.68 -6.23
C ASN A 338 28.85 5.05 -6.35
N LEU A 339 29.26 4.59 -7.54
CA LEU A 339 30.48 3.78 -7.74
C LEU A 339 31.51 4.44 -8.61
N GLY A 340 31.09 5.52 -9.27
CA GLY A 340 31.84 6.04 -10.39
C GLY A 340 32.03 5.03 -11.52
N ASP A 341 31.15 4.02 -11.68
CA ASP A 341 31.19 3.13 -12.85
C ASP A 341 30.54 3.85 -14.03
N GLU A 342 31.34 4.67 -14.70
CA GLU A 342 30.87 5.59 -15.73
C GLU A 342 30.19 4.87 -16.91
N GLN A 343 30.67 3.67 -17.26
CA GLN A 343 30.07 2.83 -18.27
C GLN A 343 28.68 2.34 -17.84
N MET A 344 28.54 1.84 -16.62
CA MET A 344 27.24 1.39 -16.10
C MET A 344 26.28 2.55 -15.82
N ILE A 345 26.78 3.72 -15.45
CA ILE A 345 25.98 4.95 -15.32
C ILE A 345 25.33 5.27 -16.66
N GLN A 346 26.11 5.31 -17.76
CA GLN A 346 25.55 5.60 -19.08
C GLN A 346 24.54 4.53 -19.52
N ARG A 347 24.87 3.25 -19.29
CA ARG A 347 23.96 2.13 -19.61
C ARG A 347 22.65 2.22 -18.82
N ASN A 348 22.71 2.51 -17.52
CA ASN A 348 21.51 2.61 -16.68
C ASN A 348 20.72 3.90 -16.93
N LYS A 349 21.37 5.01 -17.31
CA LYS A 349 20.67 6.22 -17.81
C LYS A 349 19.84 5.88 -19.05
N GLN A 350 20.42 5.13 -19.98
CA GLN A 350 19.68 4.67 -21.16
C GLN A 350 18.54 3.73 -20.78
N LEU A 351 18.77 2.75 -19.90
CA LEU A 351 17.74 1.83 -19.43
C LEU A 351 16.55 2.56 -18.77
N VAL A 352 16.81 3.60 -17.96
CA VAL A 352 15.74 4.43 -17.36
C VAL A 352 14.95 5.13 -18.46
N ARG A 353 15.62 5.74 -19.45
CA ARG A 353 14.96 6.41 -20.58
C ARG A 353 14.10 5.43 -21.39
N ASP A 354 14.60 4.23 -21.66
CA ASP A 354 13.90 3.18 -22.40
C ASP A 354 12.67 2.69 -21.64
N CYS A 355 12.81 2.44 -20.33
CA CYS A 355 11.68 2.02 -19.49
C CYS A 355 10.61 3.11 -19.39
N GLN A 356 11.02 4.39 -19.25
CA GLN A 356 10.08 5.51 -19.24
C GLN A 356 9.45 5.75 -20.61
N LYS A 357 10.19 5.49 -21.71
CA LYS A 357 9.66 5.53 -23.07
C LYS A 357 8.60 4.44 -23.25
N ALA A 358 8.85 3.22 -22.80
CA ALA A 358 7.88 2.13 -22.85
C ALA A 358 6.59 2.47 -22.08
N VAL A 359 6.68 3.10 -20.90
CA VAL A 359 5.48 3.59 -20.19
C VAL A 359 4.76 4.67 -21.02
N ARG A 360 5.47 5.65 -21.57
CA ARG A 360 4.85 6.71 -22.40
C ARG A 360 4.17 6.15 -23.64
N GLU A 361 4.80 5.21 -24.32
CA GLU A 361 4.26 4.56 -25.52
C GLU A 361 3.02 3.74 -25.18
N PHE A 362 3.09 2.89 -24.16
CA PHE A 362 1.97 2.07 -23.70
C PHE A 362 0.77 2.93 -23.26
N VAL A 363 1.02 3.98 -22.49
CA VAL A 363 -0.02 4.90 -22.01
C VAL A 363 -0.67 5.65 -23.17
N ARG A 364 0.12 6.08 -24.17
CA ARG A 364 -0.38 6.76 -25.37
C ARG A 364 -1.17 5.83 -26.29
N GLU A 365 -0.68 4.60 -26.48
CA GLU A 365 -1.32 3.58 -27.33
C GLU A 365 -2.70 3.17 -26.80
N HIS A 366 -2.87 3.18 -25.48
CA HIS A 366 -4.10 2.72 -24.82
C HIS A 366 -4.90 3.82 -24.13
N ASP A 367 -4.59 5.09 -24.41
CA ASP A 367 -5.25 6.28 -23.84
C ASP A 367 -5.38 6.25 -22.30
N LEU A 368 -4.32 5.81 -21.63
CA LEU A 368 -4.25 5.77 -20.18
C LEU A 368 -3.69 7.09 -19.62
N THR A 369 -3.79 7.28 -18.30
CA THR A 369 -3.08 8.37 -17.60
C THR A 369 -1.77 7.86 -17.00
N ARG A 370 -0.65 8.50 -17.37
CA ARG A 370 0.66 8.20 -16.76
C ARG A 370 0.70 8.63 -15.30
N GLN A 371 1.09 7.71 -14.41
CA GLN A 371 1.13 7.95 -12.96
C GLN A 371 2.56 8.21 -12.49
N TYR A 372 3.03 9.45 -12.61
CA TYR A 372 4.41 9.83 -12.24
C TYR A 372 4.78 9.49 -10.79
N ASN A 373 3.84 9.62 -9.85
CA ASN A 373 4.08 9.28 -8.45
C ASN A 373 4.45 7.80 -8.25
N ARG A 374 3.97 6.90 -9.11
CA ARG A 374 4.33 5.47 -9.08
C ARG A 374 5.67 5.16 -9.72
N GLU A 375 6.25 6.08 -10.47
CA GLU A 375 7.62 5.94 -11.00
C GLU A 375 8.67 6.54 -10.06
N LYS A 376 8.27 7.23 -8.99
CA LYS A 376 9.20 7.82 -8.03
C LYS A 376 9.95 6.71 -7.29
N ILE A 377 11.20 7.04 -7.01
CA ILE A 377 12.03 6.30 -6.07
C ILE A 377 12.39 7.32 -4.99
N TYR A 378 12.25 6.91 -3.75
CA TYR A 378 12.63 7.69 -2.59
C TYR A 378 14.01 7.18 -2.21
N VAL A 379 15.02 8.00 -2.47
CA VAL A 379 16.44 7.68 -2.24
C VAL A 379 17.07 8.85 -1.53
#